data_AF-G2P8Y9-F1
#
_entry.id   AF-G2P8Y9-F1
#
_cell.length_a   1.000
_cell.length_b   1.000
_cell.length_c   1.000
_cell.angle_alpha   90.00
_cell.angle_beta   90.00
_cell.angle_gamma   90.00
#
_symmetry.space_group_name_H-M   'P 1'
#
loop_
_entity.id
_entity.type
_entity.pdbx_description
1 polymer ?
#
loop_
_entity_poly.entity_id
_entity_poly.type
_entity_poly.pdbx_seq_one_letter_code
_entity_poly.pdbx_strand_id
1 'polypeptide(L)' 'MTSGEQTAEPFATEAWRTAIEHAAGCLTCRTPGAVCSEGERLVRAHEEATRKARSGGVG' A
#
# COMPACT_ATOMS: atom_id res chain seq x y z
N MET A 1 21.81 -0.92 -11.18
CA MET A 1 20.55 -1.62 -10.84
C MET A 1 19.51 -0.53 -10.66
N THR A 2 18.57 -0.42 -11.61
CA THR A 2 17.56 0.65 -11.58
C THR A 2 16.54 0.32 -10.50
N SER A 3 16.51 1.10 -9.44
CA SER A 3 15.38 1.14 -8.51
C SER A 3 15.05 2.61 -8.42
N GLY A 4 14.26 3.07 -9.39
CA GLY A 4 13.94 4.48 -9.53
C GLY A 4 13.57 5.06 -8.18
N GLU A 5 14.13 6.24 -7.88
CA GLU A 5 13.50 7.23 -7.02
C GLU A 5 12.09 7.48 -7.57
N GLN A 6 11.17 6.55 -7.30
CA GLN A 6 9.76 6.83 -7.30
C GLN A 6 9.62 7.80 -6.15
N THR A 7 9.32 9.06 -6.48
CA THR A 7 8.76 10.03 -5.56
C THR A 7 7.44 9.42 -5.06
N ALA A 8 7.55 8.47 -4.13
CA ALA A 8 6.44 7.88 -3.44
C ALA A 8 5.99 8.96 -2.47
N GLU A 9 4.95 9.68 -2.87
CA GLU A 9 4.32 10.68 -2.03
C GLU A 9 4.19 10.14 -0.59
N PRO A 10 4.47 10.95 0.44
CA PRO A 10 4.50 10.50 1.84
C PRO A 10 3.25 9.69 2.21
N PHE A 11 2.09 10.10 1.69
CA PHE A 11 0.81 9.42 1.86
C PHE A 11 0.75 7.99 1.28
N ALA A 12 1.36 7.76 0.11
CA ALA A 12 1.43 6.42 -0.49
C ALA A 12 2.33 5.50 0.36
N THR A 13 3.43 6.04 0.88
CA THR A 13 4.35 5.31 1.76
C THR A 13 3.71 4.99 3.12
N GLU A 14 2.97 5.93 3.71
CA GLU A 14 2.23 5.71 4.96
C GLU A 14 1.15 4.65 4.81
N ALA A 15 0.34 4.72 3.74
CA ALA A 15 -0.69 3.72 3.47
C ALA A 15 -0.10 2.31 3.31
N TRP A 16 1.05 2.19 2.66
CA TRP A 16 1.76 0.92 2.54
C TRP A 16 2.25 0.40 3.89
N ARG A 17 2.83 1.28 4.72
CA ARG A 17 3.31 0.91 6.05
C ARG A 17 2.16 0.40 6.92
N THR A 18 1.02 1.06 6.92
CA THR A 18 -0.17 0.60 7.66
C THR A 18 -0.66 -0.76 7.18
N ALA A 19 -0.63 -1.03 5.87
CA ALA A 19 -0.97 -2.35 5.33
C ALA A 19 -0.05 -3.46 5.86
N ILE A 20 1.26 -3.20 5.94
CA ILE A 20 2.26 -4.14 6.48
C ILE A 20 2.04 -4.36 7.99
N GLU A 21 1.86 -3.29 8.76
CA GLU A 21 1.60 -3.35 10.20
C GLU A 21 0.33 -4.16 10.50
N HIS A 22 -0.72 -3.97 9.70
CA HIS A 22 -1.95 -4.77 9.80
C HIS A 22 -1.69 -6.26 9.50
N ALA A 23 -0.99 -6.57 8.40
CA ALA A 23 -0.70 -7.95 8.02
C ALA A 23 0.15 -8.68 9.08
N ALA A 24 1.04 -7.97 9.78
CA ALA A 24 1.83 -8.52 10.88
C ALA A 24 0.98 -8.90 12.10
N GLY A 25 -0.08 -8.12 12.39
CA GLY A 25 -0.97 -8.35 13.54
C GLY A 25 -2.19 -9.26 13.24
N CYS A 26 -2.62 -9.34 11.99
CA CYS A 26 -3.86 -10.01 11.61
C CYS A 26 -3.64 -11.52 11.35
N LEU A 27 -4.34 -12.39 12.08
CA LEU A 27 -4.29 -13.84 11.85
C LEU A 27 -4.83 -14.24 10.47
N THR A 28 -5.89 -13.56 10.00
CA THR A 28 -6.47 -13.80 8.68
C THR A 28 -5.47 -13.50 7.57
N CYS A 29 -4.76 -12.36 7.63
CA CYS A 29 -3.71 -12.04 6.65
C CYS A 29 -2.53 -13.03 6.66
N ARG A 30 -2.25 -13.65 7.82
CA ARG A 30 -1.21 -14.69 7.94
C ARG A 30 -1.66 -16.07 7.48
N THR A 31 -2.95 -16.28 7.27
CA THR A 31 -3.51 -17.58 6.87
C THR A 31 -3.55 -17.64 5.34
N PRO A 32 -2.81 -18.56 4.69
CA PRO A 32 -2.86 -18.73 3.24
C PRO A 32 -4.29 -19.03 2.77
N GLY A 33 -4.74 -18.33 1.73
CA GLY A 33 -6.08 -18.50 1.16
C GLY A 33 -7.21 -17.82 1.94
N ALA A 34 -6.93 -17.21 3.09
CA ALA A 34 -7.92 -16.38 3.79
C ALA A 34 -7.89 -14.94 3.24
N VAL A 35 -9.08 -14.36 3.06
CA VAL A 35 -9.24 -12.97 2.62
C VAL A 35 -9.58 -12.10 3.82
N CYS A 36 -8.80 -11.03 4.01
CA CYS A 36 -9.07 -10.02 5.03
C CYS A 36 -9.56 -8.75 4.35
N SER A 37 -10.83 -8.38 4.60
CA SER A 37 -11.45 -7.19 4.01
C SER A 37 -10.73 -5.89 4.41
N GLU A 38 -10.18 -5.84 5.62
CA GLU A 38 -9.42 -4.67 6.09
C GLU A 38 -8.05 -4.59 5.40
N GLY A 39 -7.33 -5.70 5.29
CA GLY A 39 -6.09 -5.78 4.51
C GLY A 39 -6.30 -5.38 3.05
N GLU A 40 -7.36 -5.88 2.41
CA GLU A 40 -7.73 -5.52 1.04
C GLU A 40 -8.01 -4.01 0.90
N ARG A 41 -8.72 -3.43 1.87
CA ARG A 41 -8.97 -1.98 1.90
C ARG A 41 -7.68 -1.17 2.02
N LEU A 42 -6.74 -1.60 2.87
CA LEU A 42 -5.46 -0.92 3.07
C LEU A 42 -4.59 -0.98 1.82
N VAL A 43 -4.52 -2.13 1.15
CA VAL A 43 -3.80 -2.29 -0.13
C VAL A 43 -4.42 -1.38 -1.19
N ARG A 44 -5.75 -1.38 -1.34
CA ARG A 44 -6.44 -0.52 -2.30
C ARG A 44 -6.22 0.96 -2.04
N ALA A 45 -6.16 1.37 -0.77
CA ALA A 45 -5.83 2.75 -0.40
C ALA A 45 -4.41 3.14 -0.83
N HIS A 46 -3.42 2.26 -0.62
CA HIS A 46 -2.06 2.46 -1.10
C HIS A 46 -1.99 2.56 -2.63
N GLU A 47 -2.67 1.67 -3.36
CA GLU A 47 -2.70 1.70 -4.82
C GLU A 47 -3.33 3.00 -5.35
N GLU A 48 -4.41 3.48 -4.73
CA GLU A 48 -5.05 4.74 -5.08
C GLU A 48 -4.14 5.94 -4.80
N ALA A 49 -3.48 5.95 -3.64
CA ALA A 49 -2.48 6.96 -3.29
C ALA A 49 -1.34 6.99 -4.31
N THR A 50 -0.85 5.81 -4.70
CA THR A 50 0.22 5.68 -5.70
C THR A 50 -0.24 6.12 -7.09
N ARG A 51 -1.49 5.83 -7.49
CA ARG A 51 -2.07 6.35 -8.74
C ARG A 51 -2.16 7.88 -8.73
N LYS A 52 -2.63 8.47 -7.63
CA LYS A 52 -2.73 9.93 -7.48
C LYS A 52 -1.36 10.60 -7.54
N ALA A 53 -0.37 10.05 -6.84
CA ALA A 53 1.02 10.50 -6.89
C ALA A 53 1.58 10.52 -8.31
N ARG A 54 1.37 9.45 -9.08
CA ARG A 54 1.82 9.36 -10.48
C ARG A 54 1.06 10.29 -11.43
N SER A 55 -0.21 10.56 -11.16
CA SER A 55 -1.05 11.42 -11.98
C SER A 55 -0.83 12.92 -11.71
N GLY A 56 -0.36 13.27 -10.50
CA GLY A 56 -0.02 14.64 -10.10
C GLY A 56 1.43 15.06 -10.39
N GLY A 57 2.32 14.11 -10.70
CA GLY A 57 3.73 14.37 -11.02
C GLY A 57 4.01 14.80 -12.47
N VAL A 58 2.97 15.07 -13.26
CA VAL A 58 3.06 15.70 -14.59
C VAL A 58 2.42 17.08 -14.49
N GLY A 59 3.22 18.07 -14.08
CA GLY A 59 2.87 19.48 -14.03
C GLY A 59 4.14 20.30 -14.04
#